data_AF-A0A7C2J8P3-F1
#
_entry.id   AF-A0A7C2J8P3-F1
#
_cell.length_a   1.000
_cell.length_b   1.000
_cell.length_c   1.000
_cell.angle_alpha   90.00
_cell.angle_beta   90.00
_cell.angle_gamma   90.00
#
_symmetry.space_group_name_H-M   'P 1'
#
loop_
_entity.id
_entity.type
_entity.pdbx_description
1 polymer ?
#
loop_
_entity_poly.entity_id
_entity_poly.type
_entity_poly.pdbx_seq_one_letter_code
_entity_poly.pdbx_strand_id
1 'polypeptide(L)'
;MGPCEDLGKTLDELAALDAASLPSWAVDHLASCLTCTHALMRARLARGLLATANEGPEPPADFARRVLAALPASRPARVADQEFWRLSWRLVPAFAATAALLLILFQFEGGVGSVSVGLAPELTPGVAPEEGLSASERLVLGGAPPDLDQVLAAVMEGDGR
;
A
#
# COMPACT_ATOMS: atom_id res chain seq x y z
N MET A 1 15.50 -6.80 -16.12
CA MET A 1 14.36 -5.91 -15.83
C MET A 1 13.12 -6.55 -16.41
N GLY A 2 12.00 -6.50 -15.69
CA GLY A 2 10.76 -7.12 -16.14
C GLY A 2 9.95 -6.19 -17.05
N PRO A 3 9.11 -6.72 -17.95
CA PRO A 3 8.31 -5.91 -18.87
C PRO A 3 7.37 -4.92 -18.17
N CYS A 4 6.94 -5.21 -16.92
CA CYS A 4 6.16 -4.28 -16.11
C CYS A 4 6.97 -3.03 -15.68
N GLU A 5 8.25 -3.20 -15.36
CA GLU A 5 9.10 -2.10 -14.90
C GLU A 5 9.41 -1.15 -16.06
N ASP A 6 9.71 -1.72 -17.23
CA ASP A 6 9.99 -0.95 -18.44
C ASP A 6 8.75 -0.18 -18.89
N LEU A 7 7.58 -0.84 -18.90
CA LEU A 7 6.31 -0.18 -19.25
C LEU A 7 5.92 0.89 -18.22
N GLY A 8 6.23 0.68 -16.94
CA GLY A 8 6.00 1.67 -15.89
C GLY A 8 6.81 2.95 -16.09
N LYS A 9 8.05 2.85 -16.59
CA LYS A 9 8.91 4.01 -16.88
C LYS A 9 8.46 4.81 -18.09
N THR A 10 7.87 4.14 -19.09
CA THR A 10 7.42 4.77 -20.34
C THR A 10 5.92 5.04 -20.38
N LEU A 11 5.20 4.87 -19.26
CA LEU A 11 3.74 4.85 -19.25
C LEU A 11 3.14 6.19 -19.69
N ASP A 12 3.73 7.30 -19.26
CA ASP A 12 3.30 8.65 -19.65
C ASP A 12 3.54 8.95 -21.13
N GLU A 13 4.60 8.41 -21.72
CA GLU A 13 4.87 8.54 -23.16
C GLU A 13 3.85 7.71 -23.96
N LEU A 14 3.62 6.46 -23.55
CA LEU A 14 2.63 5.57 -24.17
C LEU A 14 1.19 6.10 -24.03
N ALA A 15 0.88 6.81 -22.94
CA ALA A 15 -0.42 7.44 -22.74
C ALA A 15 -0.69 8.60 -23.70
N ALA A 16 0.37 9.25 -24.24
CA ALA A 16 0.24 10.30 -25.25
C ALA A 16 0.04 9.75 -26.66
N LEU A 17 0.35 8.47 -26.88
CA LEU A 17 0.23 7.82 -28.17
C LEU A 17 -1.19 7.28 -28.42
N ASP A 18 -1.61 7.33 -29.68
CA ASP A 18 -2.81 6.65 -30.15
C ASP A 18 -2.66 5.14 -30.00
N ALA A 19 -3.78 4.45 -29.76
CA ALA A 19 -3.78 2.99 -29.57
C ALA A 19 -3.18 2.23 -30.76
N ALA A 20 -3.35 2.73 -31.99
CA ALA A 20 -2.79 2.13 -33.20
C ALA A 20 -1.26 2.34 -33.34
N SER A 21 -0.69 3.27 -32.59
CA SER A 21 0.74 3.61 -32.61
C SER A 21 1.53 3.02 -31.44
N LEU A 22 0.88 2.20 -30.60
CA LEU A 22 1.56 1.52 -29.51
C LEU A 22 2.54 0.48 -30.07
N PRO A 23 3.76 0.38 -29.50
CA PRO A 23 4.72 -0.62 -29.92
C PRO A 23 4.20 -2.04 -29.58
N SER A 24 4.49 -3.02 -30.45
CA SER A 24 3.93 -4.37 -30.35
C SER A 24 4.19 -5.05 -29.00
N TRP A 25 5.40 -4.87 -28.44
CA TRP A 25 5.75 -5.42 -27.13
C TRP A 25 4.86 -4.91 -25.99
N ALA A 26 4.41 -3.65 -26.07
CA ALA A 26 3.53 -3.05 -25.07
C ALA A 26 2.11 -3.59 -25.24
N VAL A 27 1.65 -3.75 -26.49
CA VAL A 27 0.34 -4.36 -26.78
C VAL A 27 0.26 -5.78 -26.22
N ASP A 28 1.27 -6.60 -26.48
CA ASP A 28 1.34 -7.99 -25.99
C ASP A 28 1.35 -8.05 -24.46
N HIS A 29 2.09 -7.15 -23.81
CA HIS A 29 2.12 -7.08 -22.35
C HIS A 29 0.79 -6.61 -21.75
N LEU A 30 0.18 -5.54 -22.29
CA LEU A 30 -1.10 -5.01 -21.81
C LEU A 30 -2.24 -6.02 -21.96
N ALA A 31 -2.18 -6.90 -22.97
CA ALA A 31 -3.14 -7.99 -23.14
C ALA A 31 -3.07 -9.02 -22.00
N SER A 32 -1.94 -9.14 -21.31
CA SER A 32 -1.71 -10.14 -20.24
C SER A 32 -1.62 -9.54 -18.83
N CYS A 33 -1.44 -8.23 -18.68
CA CYS A 33 -1.22 -7.57 -17.39
C CYS A 33 -2.28 -6.50 -17.08
N LEU A 34 -3.26 -6.85 -16.24
CA LEU A 34 -4.34 -5.94 -15.84
C LEU A 34 -3.83 -4.69 -15.12
N THR A 35 -2.80 -4.82 -14.28
CA THR A 35 -2.22 -3.69 -13.53
C THR A 35 -1.68 -2.61 -14.48
N CYS A 36 -0.89 -3.01 -15.47
CA CYS A 36 -0.35 -2.12 -16.49
C CYS A 36 -1.46 -1.48 -17.34
N THR A 37 -2.50 -2.25 -17.68
CA THR A 37 -3.65 -1.77 -18.44
C THR A 37 -4.45 -0.73 -17.68
N HIS A 38 -4.72 -0.95 -16.39
CA HIS A 38 -5.37 0.04 -15.53
C HIS A 38 -4.53 1.31 -15.37
N ALA A 39 -3.21 1.18 -15.21
CA ALA A 39 -2.32 2.32 -15.10
C ALA A 39 -2.34 3.17 -16.38
N LEU A 40 -2.26 2.54 -17.56
CA LEU A 40 -2.35 3.23 -18.85
C LEU A 40 -3.70 3.94 -19.05
N MET A 41 -4.81 3.29 -18.69
CA MET A 41 -6.15 3.91 -18.76
C MET A 41 -6.25 5.15 -17.87
N ARG A 42 -5.72 5.11 -16.64
CA ARG A 42 -5.71 6.26 -15.72
C ARG A 42 -4.88 7.42 -16.29
N ALA A 43 -3.70 7.13 -16.85
CA ALA A 43 -2.86 8.15 -17.46
C ALA A 43 -3.53 8.81 -18.66
N ARG A 44 -4.19 8.03 -19.52
CA ARG A 44 -4.98 8.56 -20.66
C ARG A 44 -6.16 9.40 -20.21
N LEU A 45 -6.90 8.95 -19.19
CA LEU A 45 -8.00 9.72 -18.61
C LEU A 45 -7.50 11.07 -18.07
N ALA A 46 -6.44 11.07 -17.27
CA ALA A 46 -5.87 12.29 -16.70
C ALA A 46 -5.45 13.28 -17.80
N ARG A 47 -4.81 12.78 -18.87
CA ARG A 47 -4.47 13.59 -20.04
C ARG A 47 -5.70 14.15 -20.76
N GLY A 48 -6.72 13.33 -20.98
CA GLY A 48 -7.97 13.76 -21.60
C GLY A 48 -8.63 14.90 -20.82
N LEU A 49 -8.68 14.77 -19.49
CA LEU A 49 -9.21 15.83 -18.61
C LEU A 49 -8.39 17.11 -18.71
N LEU A 50 -7.05 17.03 -18.72
CA LEU A 50 -6.18 18.19 -18.88
C LEU A 50 -6.31 18.84 -20.25
N ALA A 51 -6.46 18.06 -21.31
CA ALA A 51 -6.68 18.59 -22.67
C ALA A 51 -8.01 19.36 -22.73
N THR A 52 -9.09 18.80 -22.18
CA THR A 52 -10.40 19.48 -22.13
C THR A 52 -10.39 20.73 -21.26
N ALA A 53 -9.53 20.79 -20.23
CA ALA A 53 -9.42 21.97 -19.37
C ALA A 53 -8.77 23.17 -20.09
N ASN A 54 -7.93 22.93 -21.10
CA ASN A 54 -7.21 23.99 -21.80
C ASN A 54 -8.03 24.68 -22.91
N GLU A 55 -9.12 24.05 -23.38
CA GLU A 55 -10.01 24.61 -24.41
C GLU A 55 -11.25 25.29 -23.82
N GLY A 56 -11.29 25.50 -22.51
CA GLY A 56 -12.38 26.22 -21.86
C GLY A 56 -12.48 27.66 -22.38
N PRO A 57 -13.70 28.21 -22.58
CA PRO A 57 -13.86 29.61 -22.93
C PRO A 57 -13.17 30.48 -21.88
N GLU A 58 -12.44 31.50 -22.33
CA GLU A 58 -11.76 32.42 -21.43
C GLU A 58 -12.79 32.98 -20.43
N PRO A 59 -12.57 32.80 -19.12
CA PRO A 59 -13.54 33.25 -18.14
C PRO A 59 -13.69 34.77 -18.24
N PRO A 60 -14.89 35.33 -17.99
CA PRO A 60 -15.08 36.78 -17.99
C PRO A 60 -14.03 37.46 -17.09
N ALA A 61 -13.57 38.66 -17.44
CA ALA A 61 -12.54 39.38 -16.67
C ALA A 61 -12.84 39.50 -15.16
N ASP A 62 -14.12 39.48 -14.80
CA ASP A 62 -14.62 39.55 -13.42
C ASP A 62 -14.82 38.21 -12.72
N PHE A 63 -14.53 37.08 -13.37
CA PHE A 63 -14.76 35.76 -12.83
C PHE A 63 -13.98 35.54 -11.54
N ALA A 64 -12.68 35.83 -11.54
CA ALA A 64 -11.84 35.72 -10.35
C ALA A 64 -12.39 36.57 -9.19
N ARG A 65 -12.80 37.81 -9.47
CA ARG A 65 -13.40 38.72 -8.50
C ARG A 65 -14.71 38.15 -7.93
N ARG A 66 -15.57 37.58 -8.78
CA ARG A 66 -16.85 36.96 -8.37
C ARG A 66 -16.64 35.70 -7.56
N VAL A 67 -15.71 34.83 -7.95
CA VAL A 67 -15.38 33.61 -7.20
C VAL A 67 -14.81 33.97 -5.83
N LEU A 68 -13.86 34.90 -5.75
CA LEU A 68 -13.28 35.35 -4.48
C LEU A 68 -14.30 36.02 -3.57
N ALA A 69 -15.29 36.74 -4.12
CA ALA A 69 -16.37 37.33 -3.35
C ALA A 69 -17.44 36.31 -2.90
N ALA A 70 -17.63 35.23 -3.67
CA ALA A 70 -18.60 34.16 -3.38
C ALA A 70 -18.04 33.08 -2.46
N LEU A 71 -16.71 32.91 -2.42
CA LEU A 71 -16.06 32.07 -1.43
C LEU A 71 -16.38 32.66 -0.04
N PRO A 72 -17.08 31.93 0.84
CA PRO A 72 -17.29 32.41 2.20
C PRO A 72 -15.92 32.71 2.76
N ALA A 73 -15.73 33.92 3.32
CA ALA A 73 -14.48 34.36 3.92
C ALA A 73 -13.96 33.22 4.77
N SER A 74 -13.00 32.48 4.22
CA SER A 74 -12.74 31.12 4.68
C SER A 74 -12.23 31.27 6.09
N ARG A 75 -13.08 30.89 7.05
CA ARG A 75 -12.70 30.66 8.44
C ARG A 75 -11.39 29.89 8.36
N PRO A 76 -10.31 30.31 9.03
CA PRO A 76 -8.96 29.84 8.73
C PRO A 76 -8.84 28.32 8.88
N ALA A 77 -9.10 27.60 7.79
CA ALA A 77 -9.00 26.14 7.70
C ALA A 77 -7.56 25.67 7.95
N ARG A 78 -6.59 26.59 7.82
CA ARG A 78 -5.19 26.37 8.17
C ARG A 78 -4.97 25.92 9.61
N VAL A 79 -5.85 26.26 10.56
CA VAL A 79 -5.67 25.83 11.95
C VAL A 79 -5.99 24.34 12.11
N ALA A 80 -7.09 23.88 11.53
CA ALA A 80 -7.49 22.48 11.58
C ALA A 80 -6.49 21.57 10.84
N ASP A 81 -6.01 21.99 9.66
CA ASP A 81 -5.02 21.23 8.89
C ASP A 81 -3.65 21.19 9.59
N GLN A 82 -3.23 22.27 10.27
CA GLN A 82 -1.99 22.28 11.05
C GLN A 82 -2.07 21.38 12.28
N GLU A 83 -3.21 21.37 12.98
CA GLU A 83 -3.42 20.53 14.15
C GLU A 83 -3.43 19.05 13.76
N PHE A 84 -4.10 18.71 12.65
CA PHE A 84 -4.10 17.35 12.12
C PHE A 84 -2.68 16.89 11.77
N TRP A 85 -1.92 17.70 11.03
CA TRP A 85 -0.53 17.38 10.70
C TRP A 85 0.36 17.23 11.94
N ARG A 86 0.19 18.08 12.95
CA ARG A 86 0.94 17.95 14.21
C ARG A 86 0.57 16.66 14.95
N LEU A 87 -0.70 16.29 14.99
CA LEU A 87 -1.16 15.03 15.59
C LEU A 87 -0.57 13.82 14.88
N SER A 88 -0.59 13.81 13.54
CA SER A 88 -0.01 12.74 12.73
C SER A 88 1.50 12.58 13.00
N TRP A 89 2.26 13.67 13.07
CA TRP A 89 3.70 13.60 13.35
C TRP A 89 4.05 13.10 14.76
N ARG A 90 3.17 13.31 15.75
CA ARG A 90 3.38 12.79 17.11
C ARG A 90 3.14 11.28 17.20
N LEU A 91 2.37 10.69 16.28
CA LEU A 91 2.08 9.25 16.24
C LEU A 91 3.18 8.44 15.53
N VAL A 92 3.96 9.07 14.64
CA VAL A 92 5.08 8.43 13.92
C VAL A 92 6.05 7.67 14.85
N PRO A 93 6.59 8.23 15.95
CA PRO A 93 7.50 7.50 16.82
C PRO A 93 6.84 6.32 17.54
N ALA A 94 5.56 6.41 17.89
CA ALA A 94 4.83 5.30 18.51
C ALA A 94 4.68 4.13 17.53
N PHE A 95 4.31 4.41 16.28
CA PHE A 95 4.25 3.43 15.20
C PHE A 95 5.62 2.81 14.89
N ALA A 96 6.68 3.63 14.86
CA ALA A 96 8.04 3.14 14.65
C ALA A 96 8.48 2.19 15.77
N ALA A 97 8.15 2.49 17.02
CA ALA A 97 8.44 1.61 18.16
C ALA A 97 7.66 0.29 18.08
N THR A 98 6.38 0.33 17.67
CA THR A 98 5.59 -0.91 17.50
C THR A 98 6.12 -1.75 16.34
N ALA A 99 6.45 -1.13 15.20
CA ALA A 99 7.05 -1.82 14.08
C ALA A 99 8.40 -2.45 14.44
N ALA A 100 9.26 -1.72 15.18
CA ALA A 100 10.53 -2.25 15.67
C ALA A 100 10.32 -3.43 16.62
N LEU A 101 9.36 -3.35 17.54
CA LEU A 101 9.02 -4.45 18.46
C LEU A 101 8.53 -5.69 17.69
N LEU A 102 7.63 -5.50 16.72
CA LEU A 102 7.15 -6.60 15.86
C LEU A 102 8.29 -7.21 15.06
N LEU A 103 9.21 -6.41 14.55
CA LEU A 103 10.37 -6.88 13.81
C LEU A 103 11.33 -7.67 14.71
N ILE A 104 11.50 -7.26 15.97
CA ILE A 104 12.24 -8.03 16.98
C ILE A 104 11.56 -9.38 17.22
N LEU A 105 10.26 -9.39 17.52
CA LEU A 105 9.51 -10.63 17.77
C LEU A 105 9.55 -11.59 16.59
N PHE A 106 9.41 -11.08 15.36
CA PHE A 106 9.50 -11.87 14.14
C PHE A 106 10.88 -12.53 13.97
N GLN A 107 11.96 -11.83 14.31
CA GLN A 107 13.32 -12.39 14.28
C GLN A 107 13.52 -13.49 15.35
N PHE A 108 12.78 -13.43 16.47
CA PHE A 108 12.80 -14.49 17.49
C PHE A 108 11.99 -15.72 17.06
N GLU A 109 10.86 -15.55 16.39
CA GLU A 109 10.04 -16.67 15.89
C GLU A 109 10.71 -17.40 14.71
N GLY A 110 11.44 -16.68 13.84
CA GLY A 110 12.29 -17.29 12.80
C GLY A 110 13.64 -17.81 13.29
N GLY A 111 14.00 -17.55 14.56
CA GLY A 111 15.33 -17.77 15.14
C GLY A 111 15.48 -19.03 15.99
N VAL A 112 14.45 -19.88 16.12
CA VAL A 112 14.57 -21.24 16.67
C VAL A 112 15.14 -22.22 15.63
N GLY A 113 16.20 -21.78 14.95
CA GLY A 113 17.17 -22.61 14.25
C GLY A 113 18.43 -22.69 15.09
N SER A 114 18.49 -23.65 16.01
CA SER A 114 19.71 -24.21 16.62
C SER A 114 20.80 -23.23 17.07
N VAL A 115 20.58 -22.47 18.14
CA VAL A 115 21.70 -22.00 18.97
C VAL A 115 21.91 -23.02 20.08
N SER A 116 22.74 -24.02 19.79
CA SER A 116 23.35 -24.88 20.80
C SER A 116 24.25 -24.00 21.66
N VAL A 117 23.70 -23.49 22.76
CA VAL A 117 24.48 -22.87 23.82
C VAL A 117 25.36 -23.96 24.40
N GLY A 118 26.61 -23.99 23.95
CA GLY A 118 27.68 -24.84 24.48
C GLY A 118 28.00 -24.45 25.91
N LEU A 119 27.19 -24.93 26.84
CA LEU A 119 27.54 -25.10 28.24
C LEU A 119 27.75 -26.60 28.46
N ALA A 120 28.97 -27.06 28.23
CA ALA A 120 29.48 -28.23 28.95
C ALA A 120 29.87 -27.75 30.36
N PRO A 121 29.70 -28.54 31.44
CA PRO A 121 30.11 -29.95 31.46
C PRO A 121 29.19 -30.92 32.24
N GLU A 122 29.61 -32.18 32.23
CA GLU A 122 29.21 -33.31 33.12
C GLU A 122 28.07 -34.25 32.67
N LEU A 123 28.52 -35.32 32.00
CA LEU A 123 28.27 -36.72 32.37
C LEU A 123 26.82 -37.17 32.59
N THR A 124 26.20 -37.70 31.53
CA THR A 124 25.19 -38.76 31.66
C THR A 124 25.25 -39.67 30.42
N PRO A 125 25.60 -40.95 30.56
CA PRO A 125 25.50 -41.92 29.47
C PRO A 125 24.14 -42.64 29.53
N GLY A 126 23.42 -42.61 28.42
CA GLY A 126 22.30 -43.50 28.16
C GLY A 126 20.95 -42.79 28.08
N VAL A 127 20.40 -42.69 26.88
CA VAL A 127 19.26 -43.49 26.39
C VAL A 127 19.20 -43.33 24.86
N ALA A 128 18.71 -44.39 24.20
CA ALA A 128 18.71 -44.77 22.79
C ALA A 128 18.05 -43.79 21.79
N PRO A 129 18.21 -44.02 20.46
CA PRO A 129 17.57 -43.22 19.43
C PRO A 129 16.12 -43.67 19.24
N GLU A 130 15.17 -42.76 19.44
CA GLU A 130 13.79 -42.97 19.02
C GLU A 130 13.61 -42.38 17.62
N GLU A 131 13.23 -43.28 16.74
CA GLU A 131 12.81 -43.09 15.37
C GLU A 131 11.60 -42.14 15.30
N GLY A 132 11.60 -41.29 14.28
CA GLY A 132 10.40 -40.97 13.51
C GLY A 132 9.28 -40.15 14.18
N LEU A 133 9.36 -38.83 14.07
CA LEU A 133 8.19 -37.94 13.97
C LEU A 133 8.51 -36.86 12.91
N SER A 134 8.30 -37.19 11.63
CA SER A 134 7.11 -36.84 10.85
C SER A 134 7.00 -35.34 10.52
N ALA A 135 7.57 -35.01 9.36
CA ALA A 135 7.54 -33.70 8.69
C ALA A 135 6.15 -33.31 8.15
N SER A 136 5.08 -33.43 8.95
CA SER A 136 3.71 -33.16 8.46
C SER A 136 2.80 -32.51 9.49
N GLU A 137 3.31 -31.66 10.38
CA GLU A 137 2.44 -30.75 11.12
C GLU A 137 2.03 -29.61 10.19
N ARG A 138 1.00 -29.92 9.37
CA ARG A 138 0.19 -28.96 8.63
C ARG A 138 -0.34 -27.93 9.63
N LEU A 139 0.08 -26.69 9.50
CA LEU A 139 -0.70 -25.55 9.98
C LEU A 139 -2.03 -25.51 9.21
N VAL A 140 -3.03 -26.21 9.75
CA VAL A 140 -4.43 -26.00 9.41
C VAL A 140 -4.79 -24.63 9.97
N LEU A 141 -4.75 -23.60 9.13
CA LEU A 141 -5.45 -22.32 9.35
C LEU A 141 -6.96 -22.60 9.31
N GLY A 142 -7.46 -23.27 10.34
CA GLY A 142 -8.87 -23.59 10.57
C GLY A 142 -9.62 -22.48 11.29
N GLY A 143 -9.25 -21.23 11.05
CA GLY A 143 -10.08 -20.10 11.46
C GLY A 143 -11.18 -19.92 10.41
N ALA A 144 -12.44 -20.09 10.79
CA ALA A 144 -13.55 -19.67 9.94
C ALA A 144 -13.32 -18.21 9.51
N PRO A 145 -13.58 -17.86 8.23
CA PRO A 145 -13.42 -16.48 7.78
C PRO A 145 -14.24 -15.58 8.71
N PRO A 146 -13.67 -14.48 9.22
CA PRO A 146 -14.41 -13.58 10.10
C PRO A 146 -15.66 -13.11 9.37
N ASP A 147 -16.79 -13.18 10.06
CA ASP A 147 -18.07 -12.78 9.52
C ASP A 147 -18.01 -11.31 9.10
N LEU A 148 -18.43 -11.03 7.86
CA LEU A 148 -18.28 -9.70 7.25
C LEU A 148 -19.01 -8.64 8.09
N ASP A 149 -20.11 -9.05 8.73
CA ASP A 149 -20.91 -8.19 9.59
C ASP A 149 -20.18 -7.85 10.90
N GLN A 150 -19.32 -8.72 11.43
CA GLN A 150 -18.47 -8.41 12.59
C GLN A 150 -17.36 -7.42 12.22
N VAL A 151 -16.80 -7.54 11.02
CA VAL A 151 -15.80 -6.59 10.53
C VAL A 151 -16.43 -5.21 10.31
N LEU A 152 -17.63 -5.17 9.74
CA LEU A 152 -18.38 -3.92 9.53
C LEU A 152 -18.82 -3.28 10.86
N ALA A 153 -19.28 -4.08 11.82
CA ALA A 153 -19.63 -3.59 13.15
C ALA A 153 -18.41 -2.98 13.86
N ALA A 154 -17.26 -3.65 13.84
CA ALA A 154 -16.04 -3.13 14.45
C ALA A 154 -15.55 -1.81 13.82
N VAL A 155 -15.71 -1.65 12.49
CA VAL A 155 -15.38 -0.40 11.80
C VAL A 155 -16.34 0.74 12.15
N MET A 156 -17.63 0.42 12.33
CA MET A 156 -18.67 1.41 12.63
C MET A 156 -18.69 1.81 14.11
N GLU A 157 -18.29 0.91 15.01
CA GLU A 157 -18.27 1.13 16.47
C GLU A 157 -16.94 1.73 16.95
N GLY A 158 -15.91 1.74 16.09
CA GLY A 158 -14.68 2.51 16.24
C GLY A 158 -14.92 4.01 16.09
N ASP A 159 -15.70 4.59 16.98
CA ASP A 159 -15.98 6.02 17.08
C ASP A 159 -14.67 6.73 17.44
N GLY A 160 -14.08 7.40 16.46
CA GLY A 160 -12.79 8.09 16.54
C GLY A 160 -12.81 9.25 17.54
N ARG A 161 -12.68 8.91 18.82
CA ARG A 161 -12.35 9.83 19.91
C ARG A 161 -10.89 9.73 20.30
#